data_AF-A0ABD2NSU6-F1
#
_entry.id   AF-A0ABD2NSU6-F1
#
_cell.length_a   1.000
_cell.length_b   1.000
_cell.length_c   1.000
_cell.angle_alpha   90.00
_cell.angle_beta   90.00
_cell.angle_gamma   90.00
#
_symmetry.space_group_name_H-M   'P 1'
#
loop_
_entity.id
_entity.type
_entity.pdbx_description
1 polymer ?
#
loop_
_entity_poly.entity_id
_entity_poly.type
_entity_poly.pdbx_seq_one_letter_code
_entity_poly.pdbx_strand_id
1 'polypeptide(L)'
;MLRHVFENDAQELREWLGENAILIVDRGYEGVIPLLDELGIEHRIPVVQGGQSRLFTRHANENRIITKNRWIVEARNGHMKSVFKFFRDTIPFHHANNLQSFYLIARAILNRYRNTISMDEANAELAREILARANIDNDLRIRVENE
;
A
#
# COMPACT_ATOMS: atom_id res chain seq x y z
N MET A 1 28.77 8.66 6.92
CA MET A 1 28.82 8.26 5.51
C MET A 1 27.53 7.53 5.11
N LEU A 2 27.14 6.43 5.78
CA LEU A 2 25.85 5.73 5.52
C LEU A 2 24.61 6.62 5.67
N ARG A 3 24.50 7.44 6.74
CA ARG A 3 23.35 8.35 6.93
C ARG A 3 23.12 9.33 5.78
N HIS A 4 24.18 9.98 5.30
CA HIS A 4 24.06 10.96 4.21
C HIS A 4 23.71 10.31 2.86
N VAL A 5 24.06 9.02 2.68
CA VAL A 5 23.61 8.22 1.54
C VAL A 5 22.13 7.89 1.70
N PHE A 6 21.69 7.43 2.88
CA PHE A 6 20.27 7.19 3.15
C PHE A 6 19.39 8.45 3.06
N GLU A 7 19.87 9.61 3.49
CA GLU A 7 19.15 10.88 3.41
C GLU A 7 18.98 11.35 1.96
N ASN A 8 20.02 11.20 1.13
CA ASN A 8 19.92 11.47 -0.31
C ASN A 8 19.01 10.46 -1.01
N ASP A 9 19.17 9.17 -0.70
CA ASP A 9 18.32 8.08 -1.23
C ASP A 9 16.86 8.26 -0.83
N ALA A 10 16.59 8.85 0.34
CA ALA A 10 15.24 9.13 0.82
C ALA A 10 14.57 10.26 0.05
N GLN A 11 15.32 11.31 -0.26
CA GLN A 11 14.84 12.41 -1.09
C GLN A 11 14.56 11.90 -2.51
N GLU A 12 15.49 11.13 -3.09
CA GLU A 12 15.27 10.48 -4.39
C GLU A 12 14.08 9.52 -4.36
N LEU A 13 13.91 8.74 -3.30
CA LEU A 13 12.76 7.84 -3.13
C LEU A 13 11.46 8.62 -2.99
N ARG A 14 11.42 9.74 -2.26
CA ARG A 14 10.24 10.61 -2.17
C ARG A 14 9.90 11.24 -3.51
N GLU A 15 10.89 11.71 -4.25
CA GLU A 15 10.71 12.23 -5.61
C GLU A 15 10.22 11.13 -6.56
N TRP A 16 10.73 9.90 -6.40
CA TRP A 16 10.31 8.72 -7.14
C TRP A 16 8.85 8.33 -6.85
N LEU A 17 8.42 8.41 -5.60
CA LEU A 17 7.07 8.09 -5.15
C LEU A 17 6.06 9.21 -5.47
N GLY A 18 6.48 10.47 -5.40
CA GLY A 18 5.66 11.68 -5.46
C GLY A 18 5.24 12.21 -4.07
N GLU A 19 5.02 13.53 -3.98
CA GLU A 19 4.85 14.29 -2.71
C GLU A 19 3.72 13.82 -1.77
N ASN A 20 2.78 12.99 -2.23
CA ASN A 20 1.63 12.52 -1.45
C ASN A 20 1.45 11.00 -1.50
N ALA A 21 2.53 10.28 -1.78
CA ALA A 21 2.49 8.84 -1.85
C ALA A 21 2.36 8.21 -0.46
N ILE A 22 1.43 7.28 -0.33
CA ILE A 22 1.28 6.43 0.85
C ILE A 22 1.76 5.03 0.47
N LEU A 23 2.81 4.53 1.13
CA LEU A 23 3.24 3.15 0.95
C LEU A 23 2.36 2.20 1.74
N ILE A 24 1.78 1.22 1.04
CA ILE A 24 1.16 0.07 1.69
C ILE A 24 2.21 -1.03 1.82
N VAL A 25 2.65 -1.27 3.04
CA VAL A 25 3.72 -2.21 3.37
C VAL A 25 3.10 -3.55 3.75
N ASP A 26 3.54 -4.62 3.09
CA ASP A 26 3.18 -5.98 3.52
C ASP A 26 3.92 -6.33 4.82
N ARG A 27 3.28 -7.10 5.69
CA ARG A 27 3.77 -7.48 7.02
C ARG A 27 5.16 -8.11 6.99
N GLY A 28 5.48 -8.89 5.97
CA GLY A 28 6.81 -9.49 5.80
C GLY A 28 7.96 -8.47 5.72
N TYR A 29 7.63 -7.19 5.54
CA TYR A 29 8.57 -6.08 5.45
C TYR A 29 8.52 -5.16 6.67
N GLU A 30 7.97 -5.59 7.82
CA GLU A 30 7.90 -4.78 9.05
C GLU A 30 9.26 -4.19 9.47
N GLY A 31 10.37 -4.87 9.16
CA GLY A 31 11.72 -4.36 9.42
C GLY A 31 12.09 -3.06 8.70
N VAL A 32 11.34 -2.65 7.67
CA VAL A 32 11.56 -1.39 6.94
C VAL A 32 10.84 -0.19 7.58
N ILE A 33 9.90 -0.42 8.50
CA ILE A 33 9.09 0.64 9.11
C ILE A 33 9.95 1.73 9.78
N PRO A 34 10.95 1.40 10.62
CA PRO A 34 11.79 2.42 11.24
C PRO A 34 12.54 3.29 10.23
N LEU A 35 12.94 2.70 9.09
CA LEU A 35 13.56 3.44 8.00
C LEU A 35 12.54 4.39 7.37
N LEU A 36 11.34 3.93 7.02
CA LEU A 36 10.31 4.80 6.43
C LEU A 36 9.94 5.98 7.35
N ASP A 37 9.89 5.74 8.66
CA ASP A 37 9.69 6.79 9.67
C ASP A 37 10.84 7.81 9.69
N GLU A 38 12.10 7.35 9.73
CA GLU A 38 13.29 8.23 9.68
C GLU A 38 13.31 9.06 8.39
N LEU A 39 12.91 8.43 7.28
CA LEU A 39 12.79 9.07 5.99
C LEU A 39 11.51 9.89 5.84
N GLY A 40 10.67 10.04 6.88
CA GLY A 40 9.41 10.78 6.86
C GLY A 40 8.49 10.42 5.70
N ILE A 41 8.49 9.15 5.30
CA ILE A 41 7.66 8.62 4.22
C ILE A 41 6.38 8.06 4.82
N GLU A 42 5.24 8.57 4.34
CA GLU A 42 3.95 8.09 4.82
C GLU A 42 3.72 6.63 4.40
N HIS A 43 3.37 5.80 5.38
CA HIS A 43 3.16 4.39 5.16
C HIS A 43 2.01 3.83 5.99
N ARG A 44 1.53 2.64 5.62
CA ARG A 44 0.51 1.87 6.33
C ARG A 44 0.85 0.38 6.27
N ILE A 45 0.70 -0.32 7.40
CA ILE A 45 0.97 -1.76 7.51
C ILE A 45 -0.25 -2.46 8.15
N PRO A 46 -0.64 -3.66 7.67
CA PRO A 46 -1.69 -4.43 8.33
C PRO A 46 -1.26 -4.85 9.75
N VAL A 47 -2.10 -4.55 10.75
CA VAL A 47 -1.86 -4.92 12.15
C VAL A 47 -2.33 -6.36 12.40
N VAL A 48 -1.63 -7.13 13.23
CA VAL A 48 -2.07 -8.45 13.68
C VAL A 48 -2.21 -8.48 15.19
N GLN A 49 -3.33 -9.06 15.64
CA GLN A 49 -3.61 -9.30 17.06
C GLN A 49 -2.59 -10.28 17.63
N GLY A 50 -1.54 -9.75 18.27
CA GLY A 50 -0.70 -10.52 19.17
C GLY A 50 -1.41 -10.69 20.50
N GLY A 51 -2.21 -11.76 20.66
CA GLY A 51 -2.77 -12.21 21.95
C GLY A 51 -3.76 -11.29 22.67
N GLN A 52 -3.85 -10.01 22.31
CA GLN A 52 -4.79 -9.05 22.88
C GLN A 52 -6.13 -9.17 22.14
N SER A 53 -7.13 -9.68 22.86
CA SER A 53 -8.48 -9.81 22.34
C SER A 53 -9.05 -8.41 22.10
N ARG A 54 -9.51 -8.17 20.87
CA ARG A 54 -10.27 -6.98 20.43
C ARG A 54 -9.40 -5.75 20.16
N LEU A 55 -9.22 -5.47 18.86
CA LEU A 55 -8.88 -4.11 18.41
C LEU A 55 -10.03 -3.18 18.83
N PHE A 56 -9.71 -1.98 19.33
CA PHE A 56 -10.70 -0.91 19.35
C PHE A 56 -11.31 -0.78 17.95
N THR A 57 -12.64 -0.57 17.84
CA THR A 57 -13.37 -0.57 16.55
C THR A 57 -12.67 0.27 15.48
N ARG A 58 -12.15 1.43 15.88
CA ARG A 58 -11.34 2.32 15.03
C ARG A 58 -10.13 1.63 14.40
N HIS A 59 -9.29 0.97 15.20
CA HIS A 59 -8.12 0.25 14.70
C HIS A 59 -8.50 -0.94 13.82
N ALA A 60 -9.62 -1.62 14.12
CA ALA A 60 -10.12 -2.68 13.26
C ALA A 60 -10.58 -2.14 11.90
N ASN A 61 -11.24 -0.98 11.88
CA ASN A 61 -11.69 -0.32 10.66
C ASN A 61 -10.53 0.22 9.82
N GLU A 62 -9.54 0.84 10.45
CA GLU A 62 -8.28 1.26 9.81
C GLU A 62 -7.58 0.07 9.15
N ASN A 63 -7.43 -1.04 9.87
CA ASN A 63 -6.78 -2.24 9.34
C ASN A 63 -7.53 -2.82 8.13
N ARG A 64 -8.88 -2.77 8.13
CA ARG A 64 -9.70 -3.16 6.97
C ARG A 64 -9.46 -2.26 5.76
N ILE A 65 -9.34 -0.95 5.96
CA ILE A 65 -9.00 -0.01 4.88
C ILE A 65 -7.63 -0.33 4.29
N ILE A 66 -6.63 -0.53 5.14
CA ILE A 66 -5.26 -0.88 4.70
C ILE A 66 -5.28 -2.16 3.89
N THR A 67 -5.99 -3.18 4.37
CA THR A 67 -6.12 -4.48 3.69
C THR A 67 -6.81 -4.36 2.34
N LYS A 68 -7.90 -3.59 2.24
CA LYS A 68 -8.59 -3.34 0.96
C LYS A 68 -7.68 -2.64 -0.06
N ASN A 69 -6.92 -1.63 0.36
CA ASN A 69 -5.98 -0.93 -0.52
C ASN A 69 -4.83 -1.84 -0.97
N ARG A 70 -4.32 -2.69 -0.08
CA ARG A 70 -3.32 -3.70 -0.42
C ARG A 70 -3.78 -4.60 -1.57
N TRP A 71 -5.03 -5.07 -1.56
CA TRP A 71 -5.56 -5.92 -2.62
C TRP A 71 -5.53 -5.24 -3.99
N ILE A 72 -5.80 -3.93 -4.04
CA ILE A 72 -5.74 -3.14 -5.29
C ILE A 72 -4.29 -3.09 -5.82
N VAL A 73 -3.33 -2.81 -4.93
CA VAL A 73 -1.89 -2.79 -5.27
C VAL A 73 -1.42 -4.16 -5.75
N GLU A 74 -1.80 -5.23 -5.05
CA GLU A 74 -1.47 -6.61 -5.40
C GLU A 74 -2.07 -7.04 -6.74
N ALA A 75 -3.34 -6.73 -7.00
CA ALA A 75 -3.99 -7.02 -8.28
C ALA A 75 -3.26 -6.32 -9.43
N ARG A 76 -2.87 -5.05 -9.24
CA ARG A 76 -2.13 -4.32 -10.28
C ARG A 76 -0.72 -4.88 -10.50
N ASN A 77 -0.01 -5.23 -9.42
CA ASN A 77 1.30 -5.85 -9.50
C ASN A 77 1.23 -7.25 -10.13
N GLY A 78 0.20 -8.04 -9.81
CA GLY A 78 -0.08 -9.33 -10.43
C GLY A 78 -0.31 -9.22 -11.93
N HIS A 79 -1.10 -8.24 -12.37
CA HIS A 79 -1.31 -7.97 -13.80
C HIS A 79 -0.02 -7.52 -14.51
N MET A 80 0.81 -6.70 -13.86
CA MET A 80 2.12 -6.34 -14.40
C MET A 80 3.00 -7.58 -14.63
N LYS A 81 3.08 -8.47 -13.62
CA LYS A 81 3.86 -9.71 -13.66
C LYS A 81 3.31 -10.77 -14.63
N SER A 82 1.99 -10.76 -14.87
CA SER A 82 1.37 -11.70 -15.81
C SER A 82 1.70 -11.33 -17.25
N VAL A 83 1.73 -10.04 -17.58
CA VAL A 83 2.01 -9.53 -18.93
C VAL A 83 3.51 -9.43 -19.21
N PHE A 84 4.29 -8.91 -18.27
CA PHE A 84 5.73 -8.69 -18.45
C PHE A 84 6.54 -9.62 -17.56
N LYS A 85 7.13 -10.65 -18.18
CA LYS A 85 7.98 -11.63 -17.48
C LYS A 85 9.15 -10.98 -16.74
N PHE A 86 9.65 -9.85 -17.23
CA PHE A 86 10.72 -9.08 -16.58
C PHE A 86 10.44 -8.77 -15.10
N PHE A 87 9.20 -8.43 -14.73
CA PHE A 87 8.85 -8.10 -13.34
C PHE A 87 8.45 -9.31 -12.48
N ARG A 88 8.37 -10.51 -13.09
CA ARG A 88 7.92 -11.72 -12.40
C ARG A 88 9.03 -12.31 -11.52
N ASP A 89 10.24 -12.34 -12.06
CA ASP A 89 11.38 -13.01 -11.47
C ASP A 89 12.39 -11.99 -10.91
N THR A 90 13.60 -12.45 -10.59
CA THR A 90 14.67 -11.59 -10.08
C THR A 90 15.16 -10.62 -11.15
N ILE A 91 15.15 -9.33 -10.83
CA ILE A 91 15.67 -8.28 -11.71
C ILE A 91 17.19 -8.17 -11.49
N PRO A 92 18.02 -8.34 -12.54
CA PRO A 92 19.46 -8.13 -12.46
C PRO A 92 19.79 -6.72 -11.94
N PHE A 93 20.77 -6.61 -11.05
CA PHE A 93 21.13 -5.35 -10.39
C PHE A 93 21.47 -4.21 -11.37
N HIS A 94 22.09 -4.51 -12.52
CA HIS A 94 22.41 -3.50 -13.53
C HIS A 94 21.18 -2.82 -14.16
N HIS A 95 19.99 -3.40 -13.98
CA HIS A 95 18.73 -2.80 -14.38
C HIS A 95 18.07 -1.93 -13.28
N ALA A 96 18.60 -1.91 -12.05
CA ALA A 96 18.01 -1.18 -10.93
C ALA A 96 17.85 0.32 -11.24
N ASN A 97 18.88 0.94 -11.82
CA ASN A 97 18.86 2.37 -12.19
C ASN A 97 17.77 2.71 -13.22
N ASN A 98 17.31 1.74 -14.01
CA ASN A 98 16.30 1.92 -15.04
C ASN A 98 14.92 1.39 -14.62
N LEU A 99 14.79 0.86 -13.40
CA LEU A 99 13.60 0.15 -12.96
C LEU A 99 12.35 1.04 -12.99
N GLN A 100 12.49 2.31 -12.63
CA GLN A 100 11.43 3.30 -12.72
C GLN A 100 10.91 3.43 -14.15
N SER A 101 11.82 3.72 -15.09
CA SER A 101 11.50 3.90 -16.50
C SER A 101 10.86 2.65 -17.08
N PHE A 102 11.38 1.47 -16.76
CA PHE A 102 10.77 0.20 -17.18
C PHE A 102 9.36 0.04 -16.64
N TYR A 103 9.13 0.34 -15.35
CA TYR A 103 7.81 0.26 -14.74
C TYR A 103 6.82 1.24 -15.37
N LEU A 104 7.23 2.49 -15.60
CA LEU A 104 6.39 3.52 -16.21
C LEU A 104 6.04 3.19 -17.66
N ILE A 105 7.01 2.75 -18.47
CA ILE A 105 6.79 2.32 -19.86
C ILE A 105 5.83 1.12 -19.89
N ALA A 106 6.10 0.09 -19.09
CA ALA A 106 5.24 -1.10 -19.01
C ALA A 106 3.80 -0.74 -18.59
N ARG A 107 3.66 0.19 -17.62
CA ARG A 107 2.36 0.70 -17.19
C ARG A 107 1.65 1.48 -18.29
N ALA A 108 2.35 2.31 -19.05
CA ALA A 108 1.78 3.04 -20.18
C ALA A 108 1.26 2.09 -21.26
N ILE A 109 2.02 1.03 -21.57
CA ILE A 109 1.60 -0.03 -22.50
C ILE A 109 0.34 -0.74 -21.98
N LEU A 110 0.30 -1.13 -20.70
CA LEU A 110 -0.90 -1.75 -20.11
C LEU A 110 -2.12 -0.84 -20.22
N ASN A 111 -1.96 0.43 -19.86
CA ASN A 111 -3.06 1.40 -19.90
C ASN A 111 -3.58 1.64 -21.32
N ARG A 112 -2.72 1.52 -22.33
CA ARG A 112 -3.10 1.73 -23.73
C ARG A 112 -3.74 0.51 -24.38
N TYR A 113 -3.27 -0.70 -24.07
CA TYR A 113 -3.56 -1.91 -24.86
C TYR A 113 -4.26 -3.02 -24.08
N ARG A 114 -4.40 -2.91 -22.76
CA ARG A 114 -5.09 -3.93 -21.95
C ARG A 114 -6.32 -3.33 -21.29
N ASN A 115 -7.28 -4.20 -20.99
CA ASN A 115 -8.44 -3.81 -20.21
C ASN A 115 -8.00 -3.37 -18.82
N THR A 116 -8.59 -2.27 -18.35
CA THR A 116 -8.43 -1.82 -16.97
C THR A 116 -9.00 -2.88 -16.04
N ILE A 117 -8.31 -3.12 -14.91
CA ILE A 117 -8.89 -3.89 -13.81
C ILE A 117 -10.00 -3.01 -13.23
N SER A 118 -11.24 -3.31 -13.59
CA SER A 118 -12.42 -2.62 -13.07
C SER A 118 -12.99 -3.40 -11.89
N MET A 119 -13.41 -2.67 -10.88
CA MET A 119 -14.38 -3.13 -9.91
C MET A 119 -15.57 -2.19 -10.06
N ASP A 120 -16.62 -2.65 -10.76
CA ASP A 120 -17.67 -1.75 -11.26
C ASP A 120 -18.40 -0.99 -10.14
N GLU A 121 -18.44 -1.55 -8.93
CA GLU A 121 -19.03 -0.93 -7.74
C GLU A 121 -18.06 0.01 -7.00
N ALA A 122 -16.76 -0.07 -7.27
CA ALA A 122 -15.72 0.69 -6.56
C ALA A 122 -15.55 2.09 -7.17
N ASN A 123 -16.42 3.01 -6.76
CA ASN A 123 -16.37 4.41 -7.18
C ASN A 123 -15.94 5.35 -6.02
N ALA A 124 -15.73 6.63 -6.36
CA ALA A 124 -15.30 7.64 -5.39
C ALA A 124 -16.34 7.89 -4.27
N GLU A 125 -17.62 7.64 -4.54
CA GLU A 125 -18.69 7.78 -3.55
C GLU A 125 -18.65 6.66 -2.52
N LEU A 126 -18.52 5.41 -2.96
CA LEU A 126 -18.31 4.26 -2.09
C LEU A 126 -17.02 4.43 -1.25
N ALA A 127 -15.95 4.97 -1.83
CA ALA A 127 -14.73 5.27 -1.09
C ALA A 127 -14.97 6.28 0.05
N ARG A 128 -15.73 7.37 -0.22
CA ARG A 128 -16.12 8.35 0.81
C ARG A 128 -16.99 7.71 1.88
N GLU A 129 -17.92 6.85 1.50
CA GLU A 129 -18.78 6.14 2.46
C GLU A 129 -17.97 5.20 3.35
N ILE A 130 -17.03 4.44 2.79
CA ILE A 130 -16.13 3.57 3.55
C ILE A 130 -15.31 4.40 4.56
N LEU A 131 -14.80 5.55 4.15
CA LEU A 131 -14.05 6.47 5.03
C LEU A 131 -14.94 7.05 6.14
N ALA A 132 -16.16 7.46 5.83
CA ALA A 132 -17.11 7.95 6.83
C ALA A 132 -17.44 6.86 7.86
N ARG A 133 -17.71 5.63 7.40
CA ARG A 133 -18.02 4.48 8.26
C ARG A 133 -16.84 4.02 9.10
N ALA A 134 -15.60 4.26 8.66
CA ALA A 134 -14.43 3.83 9.42
C ALA A 134 -14.31 4.52 10.79
N ASN A 135 -14.89 5.71 10.94
CA ASN A 135 -14.95 6.44 12.21
C ASN A 135 -16.19 6.11 13.07
N ILE A 136 -17.08 5.23 12.61
CA ILE A 136 -18.28 4.82 13.36
C ILE A 136 -17.93 3.64 14.25
N ASP A 137 -18.30 3.75 15.53
CA ASP A 137 -18.16 2.66 16.49
C ASP A 137 -19.19 1.55 16.26
N ASN A 138 -18.88 0.35 16.75
CA ASN A 138 -19.74 -0.80 16.55
C ASN A 138 -20.84 -0.81 17.62
N ASP A 139 -22.05 -0.39 17.24
CA ASP A 139 -23.22 -0.34 18.14
C ASP A 139 -23.54 -1.68 18.82
N LEU A 140 -23.27 -2.81 18.15
CA LEU A 140 -23.43 -4.14 18.76
C LEU A 140 -22.42 -4.37 19.89
N ARG A 141 -21.20 -3.85 19.75
CA ARG A 141 -20.19 -3.90 20.83
C ARG A 141 -20.64 -3.05 22.02
N ILE A 142 -21.16 -1.85 21.75
CA ILE A 142 -21.69 -0.94 22.79
C ILE A 142 -22.84 -1.61 23.55
N ARG A 143 -23.74 -2.33 22.88
CA ARG A 143 -24.82 -3.07 23.55
C ARG A 143 -24.30 -4.23 24.41
N VAL A 144 -23.39 -5.04 23.90
CA VAL A 144 -22.82 -6.19 24.64
C VAL A 144 -21.95 -5.78 25.83
N GLU A 145 -21.35 -4.59 25.80
CA GLU A 145 -20.55 -4.06 26.93
C GLU A 145 -21.41 -3.37 28.01
N ASN A 146 -22.68 -3.06 27.71
CA ASN A 146 -23.62 -2.41 28.63
C ASN A 146 -24.68 -3.39 29.22
N GLU A 147 -24.63 -4.66 28.85
CA GLU A 147 -25.40 -5.78 29.45
C GLU A 147 -24.51 -6.60 30.38
#